data_AF-A0ABD1Z204-F1
#
_entry.id   AF-A0ABD1Z204-F1
#
_cell.length_a   1.000
_cell.length_b   1.000
_cell.length_c   1.000
_cell.angle_alpha   90.00
_cell.angle_beta   90.00
_cell.angle_gamma   90.00
#
_symmetry.space_group_name_H-M   'P 1'
#
loop_
_entity.id
_entity.type
_entity.pdbx_description
1 polymer ?
#
loop_
_entity_poly.entity_id
_entity_poly.type
_entity_poly.pdbx_seq_one_letter_code
_entity_poly.pdbx_strand_id
1 'polypeptide(L)'
;MKDFLKKYITESKMKFYIKAHENFISETFHNVINKYATKRIHFDRSHMARLACTALDWNENIWREVRAVYNRSGNDTAVRRRARTNRVLVPRTSAWKSQLARKVFG
;
A
#
# COMPACT_ATOMS: atom_id res chain seq x y z
N MET A 1 5.37 23.50 -0.06
CA MET A 1 5.25 22.17 -0.73
C MET A 1 4.36 22.22 -1.98
N LYS A 2 3.19 22.90 -1.94
CA LYS A 2 2.32 23.09 -3.11
C LYS A 2 3.00 23.84 -4.28
N ASP A 3 3.84 24.83 -4.00
CA ASP A 3 4.48 25.64 -5.06
C ASP A 3 5.68 24.96 -5.73
N PHE A 4 6.38 24.07 -5.02
CA PHE A 4 7.45 23.25 -5.59
C PHE A 4 6.90 22.31 -6.66
N LEU A 5 5.73 21.71 -6.41
CA LEU A 5 5.09 20.79 -7.35
C LEU A 5 4.60 21.50 -8.62
N LYS A 6 4.09 22.75 -8.50
CA LYS A 6 3.63 23.55 -9.65
C LYS A 6 4.72 23.76 -10.70
N LYS A 7 5.99 23.91 -10.30
CA LYS A 7 7.11 24.12 -11.23
C LYS A 7 7.41 22.91 -12.12
N TYR A 8 6.99 21.71 -11.72
CA TYR A 8 7.23 20.45 -12.45
C TYR A 8 5.97 19.86 -13.10
N ILE A 9 4.82 20.53 -12.95
CA ILE A 9 3.53 20.13 -13.52
C ILE A 9 3.45 20.71 -14.94
N THR A 10 3.78 19.89 -15.94
CA THR A 10 3.47 20.15 -17.36
C THR A 10 2.29 19.28 -17.78
N GLU A 11 1.48 19.74 -18.74
CA GLU A 11 0.32 19.00 -19.27
C GLU A 11 0.69 17.59 -19.78
N SER A 12 1.89 17.46 -20.36
CA SER A 12 2.49 16.18 -20.75
C SER A 12 2.77 15.24 -19.58
N LYS A 13 3.22 15.78 -18.43
CA LYS A 13 3.44 15.03 -17.19
C LYS A 13 2.12 14.71 -16.47
N MET A 14 1.06 15.48 -16.73
CA MET A 14 -0.23 15.31 -16.05
C MET A 14 -0.94 14.02 -16.45
N LYS A 15 -0.71 13.54 -17.68
CA LYS A 15 -1.12 12.20 -18.10
C LYS A 15 -0.50 11.09 -17.24
N PHE A 16 0.73 11.27 -16.74
CA PHE A 16 1.37 10.31 -15.85
C PHE A 16 0.84 10.41 -14.42
N TYR A 17 0.55 11.62 -13.92
CA TYR A 17 -0.06 11.81 -12.61
C TYR A 17 -1.50 11.30 -12.57
N ILE A 18 -2.31 11.53 -13.60
CA ILE A 18 -3.67 10.96 -13.71
C ILE A 18 -3.60 9.43 -13.74
N LYS A 19 -2.66 8.84 -14.50
CA LYS A 19 -2.42 7.39 -14.46
C LYS A 19 -1.94 6.88 -13.09
N ALA A 20 -1.23 7.70 -12.33
CA ALA A 20 -0.73 7.33 -11.00
C ALA A 20 -1.76 7.54 -9.88
N HIS A 21 -2.74 8.43 -10.11
CA HIS A 21 -3.67 8.93 -9.08
C HIS A 21 -4.64 7.87 -8.56
N GLU A 22 -4.93 6.80 -9.30
CA GLU A 22 -6.01 5.86 -8.92
C GLU A 22 -5.73 4.40 -9.30
N ASN A 23 -4.47 3.98 -9.25
CA ASN A 23 -4.19 2.55 -9.41
C ASN A 23 -4.21 1.88 -8.04
N PHE A 24 -4.98 0.80 -7.91
CA PHE A 24 -4.98 -0.11 -6.75
C PHE A 24 -3.56 -0.41 -6.21
N ILE A 25 -2.58 -0.48 -7.12
CA ILE A 25 -1.15 -0.65 -6.82
C ILE A 25 -0.59 0.52 -5.99
N SER A 26 -0.80 1.78 -6.40
CA SER A 26 -0.28 2.94 -5.67
C SER A 26 -1.00 3.14 -4.33
N GLU A 27 -2.32 2.94 -4.28
CA GLU A 27 -3.10 3.02 -3.04
C GLU A 27 -2.68 1.96 -2.01
N THR A 28 -2.55 0.70 -2.45
CA THR A 28 -2.14 -0.39 -1.55
C THR A 28 -0.71 -0.20 -1.07
N PHE A 29 0.20 0.26 -1.94
CA PHE A 29 1.57 0.56 -1.54
C PHE A 29 1.62 1.69 -0.52
N HIS A 30 0.86 2.77 -0.74
CA HIS A 30 0.79 3.89 0.20
C HIS A 30 0.25 3.46 1.57
N ASN A 31 -0.73 2.56 1.61
CA ASN A 31 -1.20 1.97 2.86
C ASN A 31 -0.11 1.18 3.60
N VAL A 32 0.76 0.46 2.88
CA VAL A 32 1.90 -0.24 3.49
C VAL A 32 2.99 0.75 3.93
N ILE A 33 3.27 1.81 3.16
CA ILE A 33 4.19 2.89 3.57
C ILE A 33 3.78 3.44 4.93
N ASN A 34 2.50 3.73 5.13
CA ASN A 34 2.02 4.30 6.40
C ASN A 34 2.27 3.40 7.62
N LYS A 35 2.45 2.08 7.43
CA LYS A 35 2.80 1.12 8.50
C LYS A 35 4.25 1.28 8.96
N TYR A 36 5.19 1.49 8.03
CA TYR A 36 6.63 1.53 8.33
C TYR A 36 7.16 2.96 8.47
N ALA A 37 6.54 3.91 7.79
CA ALA A 37 6.88 5.33 7.76
C ALA A 37 5.68 6.14 8.29
N THR A 38 5.28 5.89 9.53
CA THR A 38 4.26 6.68 10.22
C THR A 38 4.63 8.15 10.19
N LYS A 39 3.70 9.00 9.72
CA LYS A 39 3.86 10.45 9.56
C LYS A 39 4.55 11.07 10.78
N ARG A 40 5.80 11.53 10.61
CA ARG A 40 6.46 12.56 11.42
C ARG A 40 7.81 12.88 10.77
N ILE A 41 7.81 13.94 9.97
CA ILE A 41 8.72 15.12 9.87
C ILE A 41 10.25 14.94 10.13
N HIS A 42 10.71 13.88 10.75
CA HIS A 42 12.11 13.55 10.98
C HIS A 42 12.49 12.33 10.13
N PHE A 43 13.00 12.62 8.94
CA PHE A 43 13.69 11.63 8.11
C PHE A 43 15.05 11.30 8.75
N ASP A 44 15.02 10.55 9.86
CA ASP A 44 16.24 9.97 10.45
C ASP A 44 16.93 9.02 9.46
N ARG A 45 18.19 8.69 9.74
CA ARG A 45 19.07 7.76 8.97
C ARG A 45 18.38 6.45 8.52
N SER A 46 17.30 6.04 9.17
CA SER A 46 16.53 4.83 8.87
C SER A 46 15.42 4.99 7.82
N HIS A 47 15.20 6.17 7.24
CA HIS A 47 14.11 6.38 6.27
C HIS A 47 14.21 5.43 5.06
N MET A 48 15.40 5.31 4.45
CA MET A 48 15.61 4.41 3.32
C MET A 48 15.41 2.94 3.71
N ALA A 49 15.83 2.55 4.91
CA ALA A 49 15.59 1.20 5.43
C ALA A 49 14.09 0.91 5.60
N ARG A 50 13.31 1.89 6.09
CA ARG A 50 11.84 1.78 6.22
C ARG A 50 11.14 1.69 4.87
N LEU A 51 11.58 2.46 3.86
CA LEU A 51 11.10 2.33 2.49
C LEU A 51 11.43 0.97 1.88
N ALA A 52 12.65 0.46 2.09
CA ALA A 52 13.04 -0.87 1.63
C ALA A 52 12.17 -1.96 2.28
N CYS A 53 11.95 -1.90 3.60
CA CYS A 53 11.05 -2.82 4.30
C CYS A 53 9.61 -2.74 3.77
N THR A 54 9.15 -1.54 3.45
CA THR A 54 7.82 -1.33 2.84
C THR A 54 7.71 -2.02 1.49
N ALA A 55 8.73 -1.84 0.62
CA ALA A 55 8.76 -2.46 -0.69
C ALA A 55 8.77 -3.99 -0.60
N LEU A 56 9.56 -4.55 0.32
CA LEU A 56 9.60 -5.99 0.56
C LEU A 56 8.25 -6.53 1.07
N ASP A 57 7.66 -5.87 2.08
CA ASP A 57 6.37 -6.28 2.63
C ASP A 57 5.25 -6.16 1.60
N TRP A 58 5.24 -5.10 0.79
CA TRP A 58 4.22 -4.94 -0.24
C TRP A 58 4.40 -5.93 -1.39
N ASN A 59 5.62 -6.16 -1.87
CA ASN A 59 5.90 -7.14 -2.93
C ASN A 59 5.46 -8.56 -2.55
N GLU A 60 5.69 -8.97 -1.30
CA GLU A 60 5.23 -10.29 -0.81
C GLU A 60 3.69 -10.37 -0.74
N ASN A 61 3.00 -9.22 -0.56
CA ASN A 61 1.58 -9.21 -0.20
C ASN A 61 0.60 -8.71 -1.27
N ILE A 62 1.06 -8.05 -2.34
CA ILE A 62 0.18 -7.45 -3.37
C ILE A 62 -0.61 -8.49 -4.15
N TRP A 63 0.02 -9.61 -4.51
CA TRP A 63 -0.60 -10.66 -5.34
C TRP A 63 -1.12 -11.84 -4.52
N ARG A 64 -1.43 -11.61 -3.24
CA ARG A 64 -1.97 -12.69 -2.39
C ARG A 64 -3.27 -13.22 -2.96
N GLU A 65 -3.33 -14.54 -3.00
CA GLU A 65 -4.52 -15.26 -3.43
C GLU A 65 -5.71 -15.00 -2.52
N VAL A 66 -6.89 -15.04 -3.13
CA VAL A 66 -8.17 -14.94 -2.41
C VAL A 66 -8.53 -16.33 -1.91
N ARG A 67 -8.51 -16.53 -0.59
CA ARG A 67 -8.88 -17.77 0.07
C ARG A 67 -10.40 -17.98 0.09
N ALA A 68 -11.15 -16.91 0.33
CA ALA A 68 -12.60 -16.98 0.38
C ALA A 68 -13.22 -15.63 -0.02
N VAL A 69 -14.43 -15.68 -0.55
CA VAL A 69 -15.25 -14.52 -0.85
C VAL A 69 -16.57 -14.70 -0.12
N TYR A 70 -17.00 -13.68 0.62
CA TYR A 70 -18.33 -13.69 1.22
C TYR A 70 -19.03 -12.36 0.98
N ASN A 71 -20.34 -12.44 0.80
CA ASN A 71 -21.19 -11.28 0.65
C ASN A 71 -21.68 -10.86 2.02
N ARG A 72 -21.32 -9.66 2.45
CA ARG A 72 -21.90 -9.07 3.65
C ARG A 72 -23.26 -8.50 3.26
N SER A 73 -24.34 -9.10 3.75
CA SER A 73 -25.66 -8.48 3.70
C SER A 73 -25.58 -7.15 4.45
N GLY A 74 -26.09 -6.09 3.84
CA GLY A 74 -26.14 -4.78 4.50
C GLY A 74 -27.04 -4.87 5.73
N ASN A 75 -26.68 -4.21 6.82
CA ASN A 75 -27.56 -4.07 7.97
C ASN A 75 -28.89 -3.46 7.50
N ASP A 76 -30.02 -4.02 7.96
CA ASP A 76 -31.37 -3.57 7.56
C ASP A 76 -31.67 -2.10 7.91
N THR A 77 -30.87 -1.49 8.78
CA THR A 77 -31.00 -0.08 9.21
C THR A 77 -30.26 0.93 8.31
N ALA A 78 -29.50 0.50 7.30
CA ALA A 78 -28.75 1.42 6.45
C ALA A 78 -29.57 1.94 5.26
N VAL A 79 -29.74 3.27 5.17
CA VAL A 79 -30.45 3.99 4.08
C VAL A 79 -29.94 3.64 2.68
N ARG A 80 -28.67 3.23 2.55
CA ARG A 80 -28.12 2.68 1.29
C ARG A 80 -27.68 1.25 1.51
N ARG A 81 -28.53 0.30 1.12
CA ARG A 81 -28.17 -1.11 1.00
C ARG A 81 -27.08 -1.26 -0.07
N ARG A 82 -25.83 -1.42 0.34
CA ARG A 82 -24.77 -1.94 -0.53
C ARG A 82 -24.33 -3.28 0.02
N ALA A 83 -24.73 -4.35 -0.67
CA ALA A 83 -24.07 -5.64 -0.50
C ALA A 83 -22.59 -5.42 -0.84
N ARG A 84 -21.71 -5.68 0.12
CA ARG A 84 -20.26 -5.58 -0.10
C ARG A 84 -19.70 -6.99 -0.17
N THR A 85 -19.14 -7.33 -1.33
CA THR A 85 -18.34 -8.54 -1.49
C THR A 85 -17.00 -8.31 -0.82
N ASN A 86 -16.74 -9.04 0.26
CA ASN A 86 -15.47 -9.02 0.97
C ASN A 86 -14.61 -10.19 0.51
N ARG A 87 -13.32 -9.91 0.25
CA ARG A 87 -12.31 -10.91 -0.08
C ARG A 87 -11.48 -11.21 1.17
N VAL A 88 -11.40 -12.48 1.55
CA VAL A 88 -10.46 -12.99 2.54
C VAL A 88 -9.24 -13.48 1.79
N LEU A 89 -8.10 -12.82 2.01
CA LEU A 89 -6.83 -13.18 1.38
C LEU A 89 -6.13 -14.26 2.22
N VAL A 90 -5.26 -15.05 1.57
CA VAL A 90 -4.36 -15.96 2.28
C VAL A 90 -3.57 -15.20 3.37
N PRO A 91 -3.23 -15.84 4.52
CA PRO A 91 -2.52 -15.18 5.61
C PRO A 91 -1.24 -14.48 5.12
N ARG A 92 -0.91 -13.34 5.74
CA ARG A 92 0.35 -12.66 5.42
C ARG A 92 1.50 -13.54 5.89
N THR A 93 2.43 -13.81 4.99
CA THR A 93 3.74 -14.32 5.35
C THR A 93 4.68 -13.15 5.61
N SER A 94 5.71 -13.37 6.42
CA SER A 94 6.81 -12.40 6.62
C SER A 94 8.13 -13.06 6.21
N ALA A 95 8.08 -13.86 5.15
CA ALA A 95 9.22 -14.63 4.69
C ALA A 95 10.38 -13.70 4.31
N TRP A 96 10.06 -12.51 3.78
CA TRP A 96 11.07 -11.48 3.48
C TRP A 96 11.94 -11.13 4.70
N LYS A 97 11.38 -11.15 5.92
CA LYS A 97 12.14 -10.83 7.14
C LYS A 97 13.18 -11.90 7.45
N SER A 98 12.79 -13.17 7.39
CA SER A 98 13.70 -14.30 7.61
C SER A 98 14.75 -14.39 6.51
N GLN A 99 14.38 -14.11 5.25
CA GLN A 99 15.32 -14.05 4.14
C GLN A 99 16.32 -12.89 4.30
N LEU A 100 15.85 -11.72 4.73
CA LEU A 100 16.70 -10.57 5.01
C LEU A 100 17.65 -10.86 6.16
N ALA A 101 17.14 -11.41 7.26
CA ALA A 101 17.94 -11.80 8.42
C ALA A 101 19.05 -12.77 8.02
N ARG A 102 18.73 -13.80 7.24
CA ARG A 102 19.71 -14.76 6.73
C ARG A 102 20.79 -14.10 5.85
N LYS A 103 20.38 -13.17 4.98
CA LYS A 103 21.32 -12.44 4.11
C LYS A 103 22.26 -11.51 4.88
N VAL A 104 21.81 -10.98 6.02
CA VAL A 104 22.58 -10.00 6.80
C VAL A 104 23.42 -10.67 7.89
N PHE A 105 22.91 -11.73 8.50
CA PHE A 105 23.48 -12.34 9.71
C PHE A 105 23.98 -13.78 9.54
N GLY A 106 23.67 -14.48 8.43
CA GLY A 106 24.01 -15.88 8.20
C GLY A 106 22.94 -16.87 8.65
#